data_AF-A0A7D9DA49-F1
#
_entry.id   AF-A0A7D9DA49-F1
#
_cell.length_a   1.000
_cell.length_b   1.000
_cell.length_c   1.000
_cell.angle_alpha   90.00
_cell.angle_beta   90.00
_cell.angle_gamma   90.00
#
_symmetry.space_group_name_H-M   'P 1'
#
loop_
_entity.id
_entity.type
_entity.pdbx_description
1 polymer ?
#
loop_
_entity_poly.entity_id
_entity_poly.type
_entity_poly.pdbx_seq_one_letter_code
_entity_poly.pdbx_strand_id
1 'polypeptide(L)'
;MENRQETTRNLNYLKNALTSGDVNRISAICREMKIKYDVADQLRKHHGNMDFAERLPNDMYSQSLIPGDVPCRLTAKRARANRSCFFNSLSLILAGNENMSEQLRILIAIELFENPEWYCDPKRITDAMDIDEGRGLSETSLFLMTTSCDGIKPGCDRKSVIKDVAIKTCDLS
;
A
#
# COMPACT_ATOMS: atom_id res chain seq x y z
N MET A 1 13.35 10.14 -18.25
CA MET A 1 12.95 8.90 -18.94
C MET A 1 13.53 7.65 -18.28
N GLU A 2 14.70 7.72 -17.65
CA GLU A 2 15.38 6.59 -16.97
C GLU A 2 14.59 5.98 -15.79
N ASN A 3 13.89 6.80 -14.99
CA ASN A 3 13.24 6.34 -13.76
C ASN A 3 12.13 5.28 -14.00
N ARG A 4 11.35 5.36 -15.09
CA ARG A 4 10.27 4.39 -15.40
C ARG A 4 10.76 3.00 -15.80
N GLN A 5 11.94 2.92 -16.43
CA GLN A 5 12.50 1.63 -16.86
C GLN A 5 13.07 0.86 -15.67
N GLU A 6 13.72 1.56 -14.73
CA GLU A 6 14.16 0.98 -13.46
C GLU A 6 12.96 0.49 -12.64
N THR A 7 11.88 1.28 -12.58
CA THR A 7 10.62 0.90 -11.91
C THR A 7 10.05 -0.43 -12.40
N THR A 8 9.92 -0.52 -13.72
CA THR A 8 9.34 -1.69 -14.38
C THR A 8 10.19 -2.93 -14.13
N ARG A 9 11.51 -2.73 -14.04
CA ARG A 9 12.48 -3.79 -13.81
C ARG A 9 12.41 -4.32 -12.37
N ASN A 10 12.35 -3.45 -11.37
CA ASN A 10 12.33 -3.86 -9.96
C ASN A 10 11.06 -4.62 -9.59
N LEU A 11 9.89 -4.14 -10.02
CA LEU A 11 8.61 -4.82 -9.76
C LEU A 11 8.52 -6.19 -10.45
N ASN A 12 9.01 -6.30 -11.69
CA ASN A 12 9.07 -7.59 -12.39
C ASN A 12 10.05 -8.56 -11.72
N TYR A 13 11.21 -8.07 -11.27
CA TYR A 13 12.17 -8.90 -10.55
C TYR A 13 11.63 -9.38 -9.21
N LEU A 14 10.95 -8.50 -8.46
CA LEU A 14 10.30 -8.89 -7.22
C LEU A 14 9.20 -9.92 -7.48
N LYS A 15 8.32 -9.68 -8.46
CA LYS A 15 7.25 -10.63 -8.83
C LYS A 15 7.78 -12.03 -9.07
N ASN A 16 8.87 -12.14 -9.85
CA ASN A 16 9.50 -13.43 -10.12
C ASN A 16 10.05 -14.08 -8.84
N ALA A 17 10.70 -13.29 -7.98
CA ALA A 17 11.25 -13.77 -6.70
C ALA A 17 10.15 -14.27 -5.74
N LEU A 18 9.05 -13.53 -5.64
CA LEU A 18 7.89 -13.91 -4.82
C LEU A 18 7.23 -15.18 -5.34
N THR A 19 7.07 -15.29 -6.67
CA THR A 19 6.47 -16.47 -7.32
C THR A 19 7.32 -17.73 -7.11
N SER A 20 8.65 -17.60 -7.19
CA SER A 20 9.57 -18.73 -6.98
C SER A 20 9.91 -19.00 -5.52
N GLY A 21 9.49 -18.13 -4.58
CA GLY A 21 9.87 -18.21 -3.17
C GLY A 21 11.37 -18.01 -2.92
N ASP A 22 12.06 -17.20 -3.74
CA ASP A 22 13.50 -16.95 -3.62
C ASP A 22 13.77 -15.95 -2.48
N VAL A 23 13.90 -16.48 -1.26
CA VAL A 23 14.10 -15.70 -0.02
C VAL A 23 15.33 -14.81 -0.10
N ASN A 24 16.42 -15.29 -0.71
CA ASN A 24 17.67 -14.53 -0.81
C ASN A 24 17.48 -13.27 -1.67
N ARG A 25 16.78 -13.44 -2.79
CA ARG A 25 16.47 -12.34 -3.69
C ARG A 25 15.46 -11.37 -3.11
N ILE A 26 14.42 -11.87 -2.44
CA ILE A 26 13.45 -11.03 -1.71
C ILE A 26 14.17 -10.18 -0.66
N SER A 27 15.03 -10.80 0.16
CA SER A 27 15.84 -10.12 1.17
C SER A 27 16.79 -9.07 0.58
N ALA A 28 17.42 -9.37 -0.56
CA ALA A 28 18.31 -8.42 -1.24
C ALA A 28 17.54 -7.17 -1.73
N ILE A 29 16.38 -7.37 -2.38
CA ILE A 29 15.51 -6.27 -2.82
C ILE A 29 14.99 -5.47 -1.62
N CYS A 30 14.55 -6.15 -0.56
CA CYS A 30 14.08 -5.54 0.68
C CYS A 30 15.14 -4.60 1.27
N ARG A 31 16.38 -5.08 1.38
CA ARG A 31 17.50 -4.28 1.91
C ARG A 31 17.78 -3.05 1.05
N GLU A 32 17.80 -3.20 -0.28
CA GLU A 32 18.01 -2.08 -1.19
C GLU A 32 16.91 -1.01 -1.04
N MET A 33 15.65 -1.43 -1.01
CA MET A 33 14.52 -0.50 -0.90
C MET A 33 14.43 0.15 0.48
N LYS A 34 14.79 -0.56 1.56
CA LYS A 34 14.89 0.02 2.91
C LYS A 34 15.93 1.13 2.97
N ILE A 35 17.10 0.94 2.36
CA ILE A 35 18.12 1.99 2.28
C ILE A 35 17.58 3.22 1.54
N LYS A 36 16.93 3.04 0.38
CA LYS A 36 16.32 4.14 -0.37
C LYS A 36 15.24 4.85 0.45
N TYR A 37 14.43 4.10 1.19
CA TYR A 37 13.40 4.64 2.08
C TYR A 37 13.99 5.44 3.25
N ASP A 38 14.99 4.90 3.94
CA ASP A 38 15.62 5.53 5.10
C ASP A 38 16.28 6.86 4.73
N VAL A 39 16.95 6.92 3.57
CA VAL A 39 17.52 8.17 3.05
C VAL A 39 16.43 9.21 2.81
N ALA A 40 15.30 8.80 2.21
CA ALA A 40 14.18 9.72 1.96
C ALA A 40 13.50 10.18 3.27
N ASP A 41 13.36 9.31 4.26
CA ASP A 41 12.82 9.67 5.58
C ASP A 41 13.76 10.60 6.36
N GLN A 42 15.08 10.40 6.26
CA GLN A 42 16.07 11.30 6.86
C GLN A 42 16.02 12.70 6.22
N LEU A 43 15.92 12.78 4.89
CA LEU A 43 15.75 14.05 4.17
C LEU A 43 14.48 14.76 4.63
N ARG A 44 13.36 14.04 4.77
CA ARG A 44 12.13 14.60 5.34
C ARG A 44 12.34 15.19 6.73
N LYS A 45 12.93 14.43 7.65
CA LYS A 45 13.19 14.87 9.03
C LYS A 45 14.08 16.11 9.07
N HIS A 46 15.06 16.22 8.16
CA HIS A 46 15.95 17.37 8.04
C HIS A 46 15.26 18.64 7.51
N HIS A 47 14.24 18.52 6.66
CA HIS A 47 13.51 19.66 6.10
C HIS A 47 12.46 20.26 7.07
N GLY A 48 12.36 19.71 8.29
CA GLY A 48 11.43 20.14 9.33
C GLY A 48 9.99 19.70 9.06
N ASN A 49 9.11 19.87 10.07
CA ASN A 49 7.65 19.71 9.96
C ASN A 49 7.05 20.83 9.08
N MET A 50 7.52 20.99 7.85
CA MET A 50 6.72 21.68 6.84
C MET A 50 5.45 20.85 6.67
N ASP A 51 4.30 21.49 6.83
CA ASP A 51 3.02 20.85 6.54
C ASP A 51 2.93 20.65 5.02
N PHE A 52 3.54 19.56 4.54
CA PHE A 52 3.59 19.22 3.13
C PHE A 52 2.18 19.17 2.53
N ALA A 53 1.18 18.82 3.35
CA ALA A 53 -0.21 18.79 2.93
C ALA A 53 -0.71 20.16 2.45
N GLU A 54 -0.28 21.27 3.06
CA GLU A 54 -0.66 22.63 2.62
C GLU A 54 -0.17 22.96 1.21
N ARG A 55 0.98 22.39 0.80
CA ARG A 55 1.57 22.60 -0.52
C ARG A 55 1.02 21.69 -1.61
N LEU A 56 0.35 20.61 -1.21
CA LEU A 56 -0.26 19.69 -2.17
C LEU A 56 -1.50 20.34 -2.79
N PRO A 57 -1.68 20.23 -4.12
CA PRO A 57 -2.86 20.75 -4.79
C PRO A 57 -4.13 20.13 -4.20
N ASN A 58 -5.11 20.98 -3.88
CA ASN A 58 -6.43 20.51 -3.47
C ASN A 58 -7.13 19.81 -4.65
N ASP A 59 -7.87 18.75 -4.34
CA ASP A 59 -8.74 18.09 -5.29
C ASP A 59 -10.20 18.49 -5.04
N MET A 60 -10.63 19.58 -5.68
CA MET A 60 -11.98 20.13 -5.52
C MET A 60 -13.08 19.15 -5.95
N TYR A 61 -12.79 18.29 -6.93
CA TYR A 61 -13.76 17.29 -7.39
C TYR A 61 -13.94 16.23 -6.30
N SER A 62 -12.85 15.62 -5.84
CA SER A 62 -12.91 14.64 -4.75
C SER A 62 -13.45 15.25 -3.44
N GLN A 63 -13.16 16.53 -3.16
CA GLN A 63 -13.71 17.24 -2.01
C GLN A 63 -15.25 17.32 -2.06
N SER A 64 -15.83 17.58 -3.24
CA SER A 64 -17.28 17.63 -3.41
C SER A 64 -17.98 16.28 -3.22
N LEU A 65 -17.21 15.19 -3.31
CA LEU A 65 -17.70 13.83 -3.09
C LEU A 65 -17.60 13.37 -1.64
N ILE A 66 -16.94 14.14 -0.76
CA ILE A 66 -16.87 13.81 0.66
C ILE A 66 -18.27 14.02 1.27
N PRO A 67 -18.91 12.96 1.79
CA PRO A 67 -20.22 13.07 2.42
C PRO A 67 -20.21 14.03 3.62
N GLY A 68 -21.29 14.78 3.81
CA GLY A 68 -21.35 15.81 4.87
C GLY A 68 -21.36 15.25 6.31
N ASP A 69 -21.59 13.95 6.47
CA ASP A 69 -21.50 13.18 7.72
C ASP A 69 -20.09 12.67 8.02
N VAL A 70 -19.16 12.77 7.07
CA VAL A 70 -17.73 12.56 7.32
C VAL A 70 -17.16 13.82 7.98
N PRO A 71 -16.30 13.71 9.02
CA PRO A 71 -15.81 14.87 9.76
C PRO A 71 -15.28 15.97 8.83
N CYS A 72 -15.76 17.21 9.01
CA CYS A 72 -15.45 18.39 8.19
C CYS A 72 -13.96 18.81 8.17
N ARG A 73 -13.06 18.00 8.71
CA ARG A 73 -11.61 18.24 8.80
C ARG A 73 -10.82 17.56 7.69
N LEU A 74 -11.47 16.78 6.81
CA LEU A 74 -10.78 16.16 5.68
C LEU A 74 -10.65 17.13 4.51
N THR A 75 -9.42 17.34 4.07
CA THR A 75 -9.10 18.06 2.84
C THR A 75 -8.61 17.07 1.79
N ALA A 76 -9.34 16.95 0.69
CA ALA A 76 -8.94 16.12 -0.43
C ALA A 76 -7.71 16.72 -1.13
N LYS A 77 -6.65 15.93 -1.23
CA LYS A 77 -5.40 16.28 -1.93
C LYS A 77 -5.27 15.47 -3.20
N ARG A 78 -4.76 16.09 -4.25
CA ARG A 78 -4.57 15.44 -5.55
C ARG A 78 -3.35 14.53 -5.53
N ALA A 79 -3.57 13.26 -5.82
CA ALA A 79 -2.55 12.32 -6.24
C ALA A 79 -2.66 12.08 -7.75
N ARG A 80 -1.59 11.61 -8.38
CA ARG A 80 -1.56 11.20 -9.77
C ARG A 80 -2.54 10.06 -9.99
N ALA A 81 -3.46 10.27 -10.94
CA ALA A 81 -4.45 9.29 -11.38
C ALA A 81 -3.80 8.21 -12.26
N ASN A 82 -3.04 7.32 -11.62
CA ASN A 82 -2.53 6.10 -12.23
C ASN A 82 -2.92 4.89 -11.36
N ARG A 83 -2.52 3.68 -11.78
CA ARG A 83 -2.80 2.44 -11.06
C ARG A 83 -2.00 2.25 -9.75
N SER A 84 -1.30 3.29 -9.31
CA SER A 84 -0.56 3.33 -8.04
C SER A 84 -1.11 4.39 -7.09
N CYS A 85 -2.37 4.81 -7.24
CA CYS A 85 -2.96 5.90 -6.46
C CYS A 85 -2.82 5.71 -4.94
N PHE A 86 -2.99 4.48 -4.43
CA PHE A 86 -2.75 4.16 -3.01
C PHE A 86 -1.31 4.50 -2.58
N PHE A 87 -0.31 4.05 -3.35
CA PHE A 87 1.10 4.29 -3.03
C PHE A 87 1.52 5.74 -3.28
N ASN A 88 0.93 6.42 -4.27
CA ASN A 88 1.14 7.85 -4.48
C ASN A 88 0.63 8.63 -3.27
N SER A 89 -0.60 8.34 -2.82
CA SER A 89 -1.18 8.97 -1.63
C SER A 89 -0.35 8.71 -0.38
N LEU A 90 0.12 7.47 -0.18
CA LEU A 90 1.00 7.14 0.93
C LEU A 90 2.34 7.90 0.85
N SER A 91 2.94 7.98 -0.33
CA SER A 91 4.15 8.76 -0.56
C SER A 91 3.94 10.26 -0.30
N LEU A 92 2.78 10.80 -0.67
CA LEU A 92 2.42 12.20 -0.41
C LEU A 92 2.29 12.48 1.08
N ILE A 93 1.64 11.59 1.83
CA ILE A 93 1.50 11.68 3.29
C ILE A 93 2.87 11.59 3.97
N LEU A 94 3.71 10.65 3.52
CA LEU A 94 4.99 10.40 4.15
C LEU A 94 6.03 11.45 3.78
N ALA A 95 6.14 11.85 2.52
CA ALA A 95 7.27 12.64 2.00
C ALA A 95 6.86 13.93 1.26
N GLY A 96 5.56 14.26 1.19
CA GLY A 96 5.07 15.46 0.51
C GLY A 96 5.19 15.43 -1.01
N ASN A 97 5.57 14.30 -1.60
CA ASN A 97 5.68 14.08 -3.04
C ASN A 97 5.50 12.59 -3.36
N GLU A 98 5.42 12.23 -4.64
CA GLU A 98 5.13 10.86 -5.08
C GLU A 98 6.39 9.99 -5.31
N ASN A 99 7.59 10.48 -5.00
CA ASN A 99 8.84 9.83 -5.39
C ASN A 99 9.10 8.50 -4.67
N MET A 100 8.43 8.25 -3.54
CA MET A 100 8.55 7.01 -2.76
C MET A 100 7.47 5.98 -3.10
N SER A 101 6.53 6.31 -3.99
CA SER A 101 5.38 5.46 -4.32
C SER A 101 5.80 4.05 -4.72
N GLU A 102 6.85 3.92 -5.53
CA GLU A 102 7.33 2.62 -5.98
C GLU A 102 8.03 1.83 -4.87
N GLN A 103 8.91 2.47 -4.12
CA GLN A 103 9.64 1.85 -3.02
C GLN A 103 8.64 1.33 -1.98
N LEU A 104 7.63 2.14 -1.65
CA LEU A 104 6.52 1.75 -0.77
C LEU A 104 5.76 0.55 -1.33
N ARG A 105 5.47 0.54 -2.63
CA ARG A 105 4.81 -0.59 -3.31
C ARG A 105 5.61 -1.89 -3.20
N ILE A 106 6.92 -1.83 -3.41
CA ILE A 106 7.82 -2.98 -3.28
C ILE A 106 7.88 -3.46 -1.83
N LEU A 107 8.07 -2.54 -0.88
CA LEU A 107 8.16 -2.86 0.55
C LEU A 107 6.85 -3.48 1.06
N ILE A 108 5.69 -2.97 0.65
CA ILE A 108 4.38 -3.53 1.03
C ILE A 108 4.18 -4.92 0.43
N ALA A 109 4.57 -5.15 -0.83
CA ALA A 109 4.50 -6.49 -1.41
C ALA A 109 5.38 -7.49 -0.63
N ILE A 110 6.58 -7.09 -0.22
CA ILE A 110 7.46 -7.93 0.61
C ILE A 110 6.84 -8.21 1.98
N GLU A 111 6.33 -7.17 2.65
CA GLU A 111 5.68 -7.28 3.96
C GLU A 111 4.49 -8.26 3.94
N LEU A 112 3.61 -8.15 2.94
CA LEU A 112 2.48 -9.06 2.77
C LEU A 112 2.94 -10.51 2.53
N PHE A 113 4.04 -10.70 1.79
CA PHE A 113 4.54 -12.05 1.49
C PHE A 113 5.27 -12.71 2.67
N GLU A 114 6.04 -11.93 3.44
CA GLU A 114 6.84 -12.40 4.57
C GLU A 114 6.00 -12.56 5.86
N ASN A 115 4.97 -11.72 6.05
CA ASN A 115 4.14 -11.71 7.27
C ASN A 115 2.64 -12.02 7.01
N PRO A 116 2.28 -13.03 6.19
CA PRO A 116 0.90 -13.26 5.81
C PRO A 116 0.01 -13.63 7.01
N GLU A 117 0.56 -14.27 8.05
CA GLU A 117 -0.15 -14.59 9.29
C GLU A 117 -0.79 -13.36 9.92
N TRP A 118 -0.06 -12.25 9.91
CA TRP A 118 -0.50 -11.00 10.52
C TRP A 118 -1.74 -10.47 9.80
N TYR A 119 -1.74 -10.49 8.47
CA TYR A 119 -2.85 -9.98 7.65
C TYR A 119 -4.03 -10.96 7.51
N CYS A 120 -3.88 -12.19 7.98
CA CYS A 120 -4.96 -13.19 8.02
C CYS A 120 -5.88 -13.07 9.24
N ASP A 121 -5.43 -12.33 10.26
CA ASP A 121 -6.15 -12.16 11.53
C ASP A 121 -7.27 -11.13 11.37
N PRO A 122 -8.55 -11.55 11.40
CA PRO A 122 -9.69 -10.63 11.26
C PRO A 122 -9.75 -9.61 12.38
N LYS A 123 -9.24 -9.94 13.58
CA LYS A 123 -9.24 -9.02 14.72
C LYS A 123 -8.47 -7.75 14.40
N ARG A 124 -7.36 -7.88 13.68
CA ARG A 124 -6.56 -6.72 13.27
C ARG A 124 -7.28 -5.83 12.26
N ILE A 125 -8.15 -6.41 11.43
CA ILE A 125 -8.97 -5.62 10.49
C ILE A 125 -10.05 -4.87 11.27
N THR A 126 -10.75 -5.52 12.20
CA THR A 126 -11.73 -4.86 13.08
C THR A 126 -11.08 -3.77 13.94
N ASP A 127 -9.93 -4.04 14.55
CA ASP A 127 -9.18 -3.07 15.37
C ASP A 127 -8.75 -1.86 14.53
N ALA A 128 -8.31 -2.06 13.29
CA ALA A 128 -7.87 -0.99 12.41
C ALA A 128 -9.03 -0.14 11.87
N MET A 129 -10.22 -0.72 11.75
CA MET A 129 -11.39 -0.06 11.13
C MET A 129 -12.36 0.53 12.16
N ASP A 130 -12.11 0.35 13.47
CA ASP A 130 -13.01 0.77 14.56
C ASP A 130 -14.46 0.32 14.30
N ILE A 131 -14.61 -0.89 13.74
CA ILE A 131 -15.92 -1.43 13.37
C ILE A 131 -16.59 -1.90 14.65
N ASP A 132 -17.66 -1.19 15.02
CA ASP A 132 -18.55 -1.57 16.10
C ASP A 132 -19.10 -2.99 15.85
N GLU A 133 -18.83 -3.92 16.77
CA GLU A 133 -19.18 -5.35 16.67
C GLU A 133 -20.68 -5.58 16.38
N GLY A 134 -21.52 -4.57 16.65
CA GLY A 134 -22.97 -4.57 16.41
C GLY A 134 -23.42 -4.39 14.95
N ARG A 135 -22.53 -4.03 13.99
CA ARG A 135 -22.88 -3.82 12.57
C ARG A 135 -22.21 -4.81 11.60
N GLY A 136 -22.40 -6.10 11.83
CA GLY A 136 -22.96 -6.99 10.80
C GLY A 136 -22.11 -7.41 9.58
N LEU A 137 -20.78 -7.39 9.64
CA LEU A 137 -19.95 -8.09 8.65
C LEU A 137 -19.24 -9.28 9.30
N SER A 138 -19.35 -10.46 8.68
CA SER A 138 -18.58 -11.61 9.14
C SER A 138 -17.08 -11.36 8.93
N GLU A 139 -16.23 -11.96 9.76
CA GLU A 139 -14.76 -11.93 9.58
C GLU A 139 -14.34 -12.34 8.16
N THR A 140 -15.06 -13.30 7.58
CA THR A 140 -14.83 -13.77 6.21
C THR A 140 -15.20 -12.68 5.20
N SER A 141 -16.29 -11.96 5.41
CA SER A 141 -16.69 -10.83 4.57
C SER A 141 -15.66 -9.70 4.64
N LEU A 142 -15.18 -9.36 5.84
CA LEU A 142 -14.15 -8.35 6.04
C LEU A 142 -12.84 -8.71 5.33
N PHE A 143 -12.39 -9.95 5.49
CA PHE A 143 -11.18 -10.44 4.82
C PHE A 143 -11.32 -10.48 3.29
N LEU A 144 -12.49 -10.83 2.77
CA LEU A 144 -12.75 -10.82 1.32
C LEU A 144 -12.74 -9.40 0.75
N MET A 145 -13.34 -8.45 1.47
CA MET A 145 -13.36 -7.05 1.08
C MET A 145 -11.96 -6.44 1.02
N THR A 146 -11.05 -6.83 1.92
CA THR A 146 -9.69 -6.28 1.96
C THR A 146 -8.72 -6.92 0.97
N THR A 147 -9.02 -8.13 0.46
CA THR A 147 -8.12 -8.87 -0.43
C THR A 147 -8.48 -8.77 -1.91
N SER A 148 -9.60 -8.10 -2.25
CA SER A 148 -10.12 -8.00 -3.63
C SER A 148 -10.21 -9.37 -4.34
N CYS A 149 -10.39 -10.44 -3.58
CA CYS A 149 -10.62 -11.77 -4.12
C CYS A 149 -12.08 -11.83 -4.57
N ASP A 150 -12.31 -12.26 -5.83
CA ASP A 150 -13.63 -12.59 -6.40
C ASP A 150 -14.26 -13.85 -5.75
N GLY A 151 -14.22 -13.92 -4.42
CA GLY A 151 -14.48 -15.09 -3.61
C GLY A 151 -13.20 -15.85 -3.25
N ILE A 152 -12.96 -16.05 -1.96
CA ILE A 152 -12.10 -17.14 -1.48
C ILE A 152 -12.72 -18.41 -2.04
N LYS A 153 -12.01 -19.09 -2.95
CA LYS A 153 -12.42 -20.43 -3.37
C LYS A 153 -12.55 -21.29 -2.10
N PRO A 154 -13.64 -22.07 -1.93
CA PRO A 154 -13.78 -22.96 -0.79
C PRO A 154 -12.51 -23.82 -0.63
N GLY A 155 -11.85 -23.74 0.53
CA GLY A 155 -10.60 -24.45 0.81
C GLY A 155 -9.29 -23.68 0.55
N CYS A 156 -9.33 -22.42 0.13
CA CYS A 156 -8.12 -21.60 -0.01
C CYS A 156 -7.68 -21.06 1.35
N ASP A 157 -6.41 -21.25 1.69
CA ASP A 157 -5.82 -20.76 2.94
C ASP A 157 -5.67 -19.24 2.88
N ARG A 158 -6.06 -18.51 3.94
CA ARG A 158 -5.98 -17.05 3.98
C ARG A 158 -4.54 -16.56 3.72
N LYS A 159 -3.52 -17.29 4.15
CA LYS A 159 -2.12 -16.89 3.91
C LYS A 159 -1.77 -16.96 2.44
N SER A 160 -2.24 -17.99 1.73
CA SER A 160 -2.06 -18.07 0.28
C SER A 160 -2.73 -16.89 -0.44
N VAL A 161 -3.92 -16.46 0.01
CA VAL A 161 -4.57 -15.27 -0.54
C VAL A 161 -3.74 -14.01 -0.31
N ILE A 162 -3.20 -13.81 0.89
CA ILE A 162 -2.33 -12.65 1.16
C ILE A 162 -1.06 -12.68 0.30
N LYS A 163 -0.44 -13.86 0.12
CA LYS A 163 0.71 -14.00 -0.78
C LYS A 163 0.36 -13.73 -2.24
N ASP A 164 -0.83 -14.11 -2.70
CA ASP A 164 -1.31 -13.77 -4.03
C ASP A 164 -1.52 -12.26 -4.18
N VAL A 165 -2.04 -11.57 -3.16
CA VAL A 165 -2.15 -10.11 -3.13
C VAL A 165 -0.76 -9.46 -3.20
N ALA A 166 0.24 -9.99 -2.50
CA ALA A 166 1.63 -9.53 -2.59
C ALA A 166 2.18 -9.62 -4.03
N ILE A 167 1.94 -10.75 -4.70
CA ILE A 167 2.37 -10.96 -6.10
C ILE A 167 1.64 -10.01 -7.05
N LYS A 168 0.31 -9.88 -6.92
CA LYS A 168 -0.50 -8.94 -7.72
C LYS A 168 -0.12 -7.49 -7.48
N THR A 169 0.32 -7.15 -6.27
CA THR A 169 0.86 -5.82 -5.97
C THR A 169 2.07 -5.50 -6.85
N CYS A 170 2.79 -6.49 -7.38
CA CYS A 170 3.90 -6.26 -8.32
C CYS A 170 3.46 -6.03 -9.78
N ASP A 171 2.17 -6.15 -10.11
CA ASP A 171 1.69 -6.04 -11.48
C ASP A 171 1.73 -4.59 -11.99
N LEU A 172 2.65 -4.32 -12.91
CA LEU A 172 2.70 -3.07 -13.65
C LEU A 172 1.53 -3.05 -14.64
N SER A 173 0.74 -1.99 -14.62
CA SER A 173 -0.21 -1.77 -15.69
C SER A 173 -0.47 -0.30 -16.01
#